data_AF-A0A4Q7FTR2-F1
#
_entry.id   AF-A0A4Q7FTR2-F1
#
_cell.length_a   1.000
_cell.length_b   1.000
_cell.length_c   1.000
_cell.angle_alpha   90.00
_cell.angle_beta   90.00
_cell.angle_gamma   90.00
#
_symmetry.space_group_name_H-M   'P 1'
#
loop_
_entity.id
_entity.type
_entity.pdbx_description
1 polymer ?
#
loop_
_entity_poly.entity_id
_entity_poly.type
_entity_poly.pdbx_seq_one_letter_code
_entity_poly.pdbx_strand_id
1 'polypeptide(L)' 'AQRAALQRALARAQGNVSAAAKALGVSRATLHRKLKRFDLKRH' A
#
# COMPACT_ATOMS: atom_id res chain seq x y z
N ALA A 1 -13.12 1.40 -3.51
CA ALA A 1 -12.38 0.27 -4.13
C ALA A 1 -10.87 0.25 -3.83
N GLN A 2 -10.11 1.35 -3.99
CA GLN A 2 -8.62 1.31 -3.91
C GLN A 2 -8.03 1.00 -2.53
N ARG A 3 -8.67 1.41 -1.42
CA ARG A 3 -8.15 1.21 -0.04
C ARG A 3 -8.13 -0.28 0.36
N ALA A 4 -9.17 -1.03 0.01
CA ALA A 4 -9.26 -2.47 0.31
C ALA A 4 -8.23 -3.31 -0.47
N ALA A 5 -7.96 -2.96 -1.73
CA ALA A 5 -6.90 -3.61 -2.51
C ALA A 5 -5.52 -3.35 -1.90
N LEU A 6 -5.27 -2.11 -1.46
CA LEU A 6 -4.05 -1.73 -0.76
C LEU A 6 -3.87 -2.50 0.55
N GLN A 7 -4.91 -2.56 1.39
CA GLN A 7 -4.89 -3.29 2.65
C GLN A 7 -4.66 -4.79 2.45
N ARG A 8 -5.31 -5.41 1.45
CA ARG A 8 -5.07 -6.82 1.13
C ARG A 8 -3.65 -7.08 0.65
N ALA A 9 -3.12 -6.21 -0.20
CA ALA A 9 -1.74 -6.33 -0.67
C ALA A 9 -0.73 -6.16 0.47
N LEU A 10 -0.97 -5.21 1.38
CA LEU A 10 -0.13 -5.00 2.57
C LEU A 10 -0.24 -6.15 3.57
N ALA A 11 -1.44 -6.68 3.79
CA ALA A 11 -1.66 -7.84 4.65
C ALA A 11 -0.93 -9.07 4.11
N ARG A 12 -1.02 -9.33 2.80
CA ARG A 12 -0.26 -10.41 2.13
C ARG A 12 1.25 -10.18 2.16
N ALA A 13 1.67 -8.92 2.05
CA ALA A 13 3.07 -8.52 2.09
C ALA A 13 3.61 -8.35 3.52
N GLN A 14 2.83 -8.65 4.56
CA GLN A 14 3.19 -8.45 5.98
C GLN A 14 3.75 -7.05 6.28
N GLY A 15 3.13 -6.00 5.70
CA GLY A 15 3.58 -4.62 5.86
C GLY A 15 4.73 -4.19 4.94
N ASN A 16 5.25 -5.08 4.09
CA ASN A 16 6.26 -4.71 3.10
C ASN A 16 5.63 -3.95 1.92
N VAL A 17 5.78 -2.63 1.98
CA VAL A 17 5.30 -1.67 0.98
C VAL A 17 5.85 -1.99 -0.43
N SER A 18 7.10 -2.42 -0.57
CA SER A 18 7.69 -2.74 -1.88
C SER A 18 7.09 -4.01 -2.48
N ALA A 19 6.86 -5.04 -1.66
CA ALA A 19 6.22 -6.28 -2.10
C ALA A 19 4.74 -6.06 -2.43
N ALA A 20 4.02 -5.26 -1.62
CA ALA A 20 2.64 -4.87 -1.91
C ALA A 20 2.54 -4.04 -3.22
N ALA A 21 3.52 -3.18 -3.49
CA ALA A 21 3.57 -2.39 -4.71
C ALA A 21 3.77 -3.28 -5.95
N LYS A 22 4.70 -4.25 -5.87
CA LYS A 22 4.90 -5.28 -6.91
C LYS A 22 3.63 -6.10 -7.14
N ALA A 23 2.97 -6.56 -6.08
CA ALA A 23 1.74 -7.33 -6.17
C ALA A 23 0.57 -6.55 -6.80
N LEU A 24 0.57 -5.22 -6.66
CA LEU A 24 -0.43 -4.33 -7.24
C LEU A 24 -0.05 -3.80 -8.64
N GLY A 25 1.14 -4.13 -9.16
CA GLY A 25 1.63 -3.62 -10.44
C GLY A 25 1.90 -2.11 -10.45
N VAL A 26 2.15 -1.51 -9.28
CA VAL A 26 2.41 -0.07 -9.15
C VAL A 26 3.80 0.20 -8.63
N SER A 27 4.34 1.38 -8.96
CA SER A 27 5.61 1.83 -8.40
C SER A 27 5.51 2.04 -6.89
N ARG A 28 6.60 1.76 -6.15
CA ARG A 28 6.71 2.04 -4.71
C ARG A 28 6.33 3.50 -4.37
N ALA A 29 6.72 4.46 -5.20
CA ALA A 29 6.39 5.88 -5.04
C ALA A 29 4.88 6.15 -5.11
N THR A 30 4.17 5.48 -6.03
CA THR A 30 2.71 5.55 -6.16
C THR A 30 2.03 4.95 -4.93
N LEU A 31 2.56 3.84 -4.42
CA LEU A 31 2.06 3.21 -3.20
C LEU A 31 2.30 4.12 -1.98
N HIS A 32 3.49 4.70 -1.83
CA HIS A 32 3.83 5.66 -0.76
C HIS A 32 2.94 6.89 -0.80
N ARG A 33 2.71 7.47 -1.99
CA ARG A 33 1.77 8.58 -2.15
C ARG A 33 0.36 8.20 -1.74
N LYS A 34 -0.13 7.03 -2.13
CA LYS A 34 -1.45 6.53 -1.72
C LYS A 34 -1.51 6.33 -0.21
N LEU A 35 -0.50 5.69 0.39
CA LEU A 35 -0.40 5.50 1.84
C LEU A 35 -0.40 6.82 2.61
N LYS A 36 0.38 7.80 2.15
CA LYS A 36 0.42 9.16 2.71
C LYS A 36 -0.92 9.89 2.52
N ARG A 37 -1.58 9.72 1.38
CA ARG A 37 -2.90 10.33 1.09
C ARG A 37 -4.03 9.71 1.91
N PHE A 38 -3.91 8.43 2.27
CA PHE A 38 -4.86 7.74 3.12
C PHE A 38 -4.54 7.87 4.61
N ASP A 39 -3.49 8.62 4.95
CA ASP A 39 -3.02 8.99 6.28
C ASP A 39 -3.33 7.92 7.34
N LEU A 40 -2.83 6.71 7.12
CA LEU A 40 -2.63 5.73 8.20
C LEU A 40 -1.40 6.15 9.04
N LYS A 41 -1.24 7.44 9.28
CA LYS A 41 -0.51 7.92 10.44
C LYS A 41 -1.37 7.56 11.62
N ARG A 42 -1.12 6.36 12.16
CA ARG A 42 -1.43 6.07 13.54
C ARG A 42 -0.65 7.11 14.35
N HIS A 43 -1.36 8.15 14.78
CA HIS A 43 -0.97 8.88 15.99
C HIS A 43 -0.96 7.90 17.16
#